data_AF-A0A350UG67-F1
#
_entry.id   AF-A0A350UG67-F1
#
_cell.length_a   1.000
_cell.length_b   1.000
_cell.length_c   1.000
_cell.angle_alpha   90.00
_cell.angle_beta   90.00
_cell.angle_gamma   90.00
#
_symmetry.space_group_name_H-M   'P 1'
#
loop_
_entity.id
_entity.type
_entity.pdbx_description
1 polymer ?
#
loop_
_entity_poly.entity_id
_entity_poly.type
_entity_poly.pdbx_seq_one_letter_code
_entity_poly.pdbx_strand_id
1 'polypeptide(L)'
;ACGLAIFMGQGTELLDVARSMALRPAAGTHRLELVSEAWETFSQHPFTGGGLGCFFAFGKTMIHNSALMCLAELGIVGFTAFCGMVWWWWWQAWRLCWLGPAQARGLNIALLSAHTAMLMLSVGIEALYQRHWWMTLALIGAARALWLRATPPTIAERPVSRTGGELHAWQTVNTSYRG
;
A
#
# COMPACT_ATOMS: atom_id res chain seq x y z
N ALA A 1 -26.57 -22.36 19.17
CA ALA A 1 -27.22 -21.35 20.04
C ALA A 1 -26.20 -20.56 20.88
N CYS A 2 -25.19 -21.19 21.50
CA CYS A 2 -24.26 -20.49 22.41
C CYS A 2 -23.27 -19.49 21.75
N GLY A 3 -22.87 -19.70 20.49
CA GLY A 3 -21.92 -18.78 19.80
C GLY A 3 -22.50 -17.41 19.47
N LEU A 4 -23.80 -17.33 19.19
CA LEU A 4 -24.49 -16.06 18.90
C LEU A 4 -24.68 -15.23 20.19
N ALA A 5 -24.87 -15.89 21.33
CA ALA A 5 -24.98 -15.24 22.64
C ALA A 5 -23.63 -14.67 23.12
N ILE A 6 -22.51 -15.34 22.80
CA ILE A 6 -21.16 -14.81 23.07
C ILE A 6 -20.87 -13.59 22.18
N PHE A 7 -21.25 -13.63 20.90
CA PHE A 7 -21.08 -12.50 19.98
C PHE A 7 -21.95 -11.29 20.35
N MET A 8 -23.18 -11.50 20.81
CA MET A 8 -24.05 -10.43 21.30
C MET A 8 -23.64 -9.91 22.69
N GLY A 9 -23.18 -10.79 23.59
CA GLY A 9 -22.71 -10.42 24.93
C GLY A 9 -21.39 -9.64 24.93
N GLN A 10 -20.48 -9.95 24.01
CA GLN A 10 -19.26 -9.15 23.80
C GLN A 10 -19.51 -7.88 22.97
N GLY A 11 -20.60 -7.85 22.18
CA GLY A 11 -20.97 -6.69 21.39
C GLY A 11 -21.34 -5.47 22.26
N THR A 12 -22.02 -5.67 23.40
CA THR A 12 -22.39 -4.58 24.31
C THR A 12 -21.19 -4.03 25.08
N GLU A 13 -20.25 -4.88 25.51
CA GLU A 13 -19.01 -4.41 26.14
C GLU A 13 -18.09 -3.69 25.14
N LEU A 14 -17.98 -4.18 23.89
CA LEU A 14 -17.28 -3.47 22.81
C LEU A 14 -17.94 -2.13 22.49
N LEU A 15 -19.27 -2.06 22.50
CA LEU A 15 -20.02 -0.82 22.29
C LEU A 15 -19.86 0.15 23.45
N ASP A 16 -19.84 -0.31 24.70
CA ASP A 16 -19.63 0.54 25.88
C ASP A 16 -18.17 1.00 26.00
N VAL A 17 -17.20 0.18 25.60
CA VAL A 17 -15.79 0.58 25.45
C VAL A 17 -15.64 1.57 24.30
N ALA A 18 -16.24 1.33 23.13
CA ALA A 18 -16.23 2.26 22.01
C ALA A 18 -16.92 3.59 22.37
N ARG A 19 -18.02 3.54 23.12
CA ARG A 19 -18.77 4.71 23.59
C ARG A 19 -17.98 5.49 24.65
N SER A 20 -17.34 4.82 25.60
CA SER A 20 -16.48 5.46 26.61
C SER A 20 -15.18 6.02 26.03
N MET A 21 -14.65 5.42 24.96
CA MET A 21 -13.56 5.99 24.16
C MET A 21 -14.01 7.20 23.33
N ALA A 22 -15.22 7.16 22.75
CA ALA A 22 -15.78 8.26 21.96
C ALA A 22 -16.19 9.48 22.81
N LEU A 23 -16.56 9.27 24.07
CA LEU A 23 -17.01 10.33 24.97
C LEU A 23 -15.88 11.01 25.77
N ARG A 24 -14.60 10.64 25.57
CA ARG A 24 -13.46 11.31 26.23
C ARG A 24 -13.26 12.72 25.65
N PRO A 25 -13.64 13.80 26.36
CA PRO A 25 -13.65 15.15 25.79
C PRO A 25 -12.23 15.69 25.57
N ALA A 26 -11.29 15.28 26.43
CA ALA A 26 -9.89 15.71 26.39
C ALA A 26 -9.11 15.20 25.16
N ALA A 27 -9.57 14.13 24.50
CA ALA A 27 -8.94 13.63 23.29
C ALA A 27 -9.37 14.39 22.02
N GLY A 28 -10.54 15.03 22.03
CA GLY A 28 -11.09 15.73 20.87
C GLY A 28 -10.45 17.10 20.62
N THR A 29 -10.30 17.92 21.66
CA THR A 29 -9.73 19.28 21.56
C THR A 29 -8.26 19.25 21.13
N HIS A 30 -7.44 18.39 21.74
CA HIS A 30 -6.04 18.22 21.35
C HIS A 30 -5.87 17.72 19.91
N ARG A 31 -6.80 16.89 19.39
CA ARG A 31 -6.78 16.45 17.98
C ARG A 31 -7.10 17.58 17.01
N LEU A 32 -8.07 18.44 17.36
CA LEU A 32 -8.45 19.57 16.52
C LEU A 32 -7.35 20.64 16.46
N GLU A 33 -6.66 20.90 17.57
CA GLU A 33 -5.50 21.79 17.61
C GLU A 33 -4.37 21.29 16.69
N LEU A 34 -4.04 20.00 16.76
CA LEU A 34 -3.05 19.38 15.87
C LEU A 34 -3.45 19.44 14.38
N VAL A 35 -4.74 19.24 14.08
CA VAL A 35 -5.26 19.35 12.70
C VAL A 35 -5.18 20.78 12.20
N SER A 36 -5.56 21.76 13.01
CA SER A 36 -5.48 23.18 12.70
C SER A 36 -4.05 23.60 12.41
N GLU A 37 -3.11 23.15 13.23
CA GLU A 37 -1.70 23.49 13.06
C GLU A 37 -1.08 22.85 11.81
N ALA A 38 -1.41 21.59 11.53
CA ALA A 38 -0.97 20.95 10.30
C ALA A 38 -1.52 21.66 9.06
N TRP A 39 -2.76 22.12 9.13
CA TRP A 39 -3.37 22.94 8.09
C TRP A 39 -2.70 24.30 7.93
N GLU A 40 -2.33 24.96 9.02
CA GLU A 40 -1.60 26.23 9.00
C GLU A 40 -0.22 26.05 8.35
N THR A 41 0.52 25.00 8.76
CA THR A 41 1.83 24.67 8.20
C THR A 41 1.75 24.40 6.69
N PHE A 42 0.74 23.63 6.26
CA PHE A 42 0.49 23.41 4.84
C PHE A 42 0.15 24.70 4.09
N SER A 43 -0.67 25.58 4.69
CA SER A 43 -1.07 26.85 4.08
C SER A 43 0.12 27.80 3.87
N GLN A 44 1.13 27.74 4.75
CA GLN A 44 2.37 28.50 4.61
C GLN A 44 3.32 27.90 3.55
N HIS A 45 3.34 26.57 3.40
CA HIS A 45 4.23 25.86 2.48
C HIS A 45 3.49 24.80 1.62
N PRO A 46 2.60 25.21 0.69
CA PRO A 46 1.66 24.28 0.04
C PRO A 46 2.31 23.29 -0.93
N PHE A 47 3.44 23.64 -1.54
CA PHE A 47 4.06 22.79 -2.56
C PHE A 47 5.02 21.76 -1.99
N THR A 48 5.94 22.19 -1.13
CA THR A 48 7.03 21.37 -0.59
C THR A 48 6.82 20.96 0.86
N GLY A 49 5.83 21.54 1.55
CA GLY A 49 5.62 21.36 2.99
C GLY A 49 6.63 22.09 3.85
N GLY A 50 6.45 22.00 5.17
CA GLY A 50 7.33 22.57 6.18
C GLY A 50 8.65 21.81 6.39
N GLY A 51 8.86 20.70 5.66
CA GLY A 51 10.02 19.84 5.76
C GLY A 51 9.79 18.60 6.64
N LEU A 52 10.56 17.54 6.39
CA LEU A 52 10.51 16.29 7.16
C LEU A 52 10.81 16.55 8.63
N GLY A 53 9.90 16.15 9.50
CA GLY A 53 10.05 16.29 10.94
C GLY A 53 9.83 17.70 11.48
N CYS A 54 9.20 18.60 10.72
CA CYS A 54 8.88 19.94 11.20
C CYS A 54 8.10 19.91 12.52
N PHE A 55 7.18 18.95 12.71
CA PHE A 55 6.43 18.78 13.96
C PHE A 55 7.28 18.31 15.14
N PHE A 56 8.31 17.48 14.89
CA PHE A 56 9.26 17.06 15.94
C PHE A 56 10.18 18.22 16.35
N ALA A 57 10.58 19.07 15.40
CA ALA A 57 11.45 20.22 15.66
C ALA A 57 10.78 21.28 16.57
N PHE A 58 9.44 21.38 16.54
CA PHE A 58 8.67 22.30 17.39
C PHE A 58 8.28 21.70 18.75
N GLY A 59 8.76 20.50 19.11
CA GLY A 59 8.46 19.86 20.39
C GLY A 59 7.02 19.36 20.52
N LYS A 60 6.34 19.12 19.40
CA LYS A 60 4.92 18.77 19.34
C LYS A 60 4.70 17.27 19.20
N THR A 61 3.64 16.79 19.83
CA THR A 61 3.22 15.38 19.84
C THR A 61 2.88 14.90 18.43
N MET A 62 3.10 13.61 18.14
CA MET A 62 2.77 13.01 16.84
C MET A 62 1.30 13.27 16.49
N ILE A 63 1.07 13.84 15.31
CA ILE A 63 -0.27 14.00 14.75
C ILE A 63 -0.79 12.59 14.40
N HIS A 64 -1.64 12.02 15.25
CA HIS A 64 -3.10 11.98 15.06
C HIS A 64 -3.71 11.47 13.72
N ASN A 65 -3.03 11.76 12.61
CA ASN A 65 -3.50 11.66 11.23
C ASN A 65 -2.28 11.74 10.31
N SER A 66 -1.74 10.58 9.96
CA SER A 66 -0.50 10.49 9.19
C SER A 66 -0.65 11.04 7.75
N ALA A 67 -1.87 11.11 7.20
CA ALA A 67 -2.12 11.71 5.89
C ALA A 67 -1.98 13.24 5.95
N LEU A 68 -2.54 13.86 7.00
CA LEU A 68 -2.41 15.30 7.22
C LEU A 68 -0.97 15.68 7.57
N MET A 69 -0.28 14.84 8.33
CA MET A 69 1.16 15.01 8.60
C MET A 69 1.98 14.94 7.31
N CYS A 70 1.73 13.94 6.46
CA CYS A 70 2.38 13.82 5.14
C CYS A 70 2.14 15.06 4.27
N LEU A 71 0.91 15.59 4.28
CA LEU A 71 0.55 16.82 3.57
C LEU A 71 1.27 18.06 4.11
N ALA A 72 1.38 18.19 5.43
CA ALA A 72 2.06 19.32 6.06
C ALA A 72 3.59 19.27 5.92
N GLU A 73 4.19 18.07 5.97
CA GLU A 73 5.66 17.91 5.87
C GLU A 73 6.17 17.97 4.43
N LEU A 74 5.45 17.39 3.47
CA LEU A 74 5.91 17.25 2.08
C LEU A 74 5.12 18.09 1.07
N GLY A 75 4.05 18.76 1.52
CA GLY A 75 3.16 19.52 0.66
C GLY A 75 2.37 18.64 -0.31
N ILE A 76 1.70 19.29 -1.26
CA ILE A 76 0.90 18.59 -2.26
C ILE A 76 1.75 17.72 -3.19
N VAL A 77 3.00 18.08 -3.44
CA VAL A 77 3.89 17.32 -4.33
C VAL A 77 4.22 15.97 -3.72
N GLY A 78 4.69 15.95 -2.46
CA GLY A 78 5.01 14.68 -1.80
C GLY A 78 3.78 13.86 -1.49
N PHE A 79 2.67 14.49 -1.09
CA PHE A 79 1.41 13.79 -0.88
C PHE A 79 0.91 13.12 -2.18
N THR A 80 0.98 13.81 -3.32
CA THR A 80 0.58 13.25 -4.62
C THR A 80 1.51 12.11 -5.04
N ALA A 81 2.82 12.24 -4.83
CA ALA A 81 3.78 11.16 -5.09
C ALA A 81 3.48 9.93 -4.23
N PHE A 82 3.14 10.13 -2.96
CA PHE A 82 2.74 9.07 -2.03
C PHE A 82 1.45 8.37 -2.49
N CYS A 83 0.40 9.12 -2.81
CA CYS A 83 -0.84 8.57 -3.35
C CYS A 83 -0.59 7.81 -4.66
N GLY A 84 0.25 8.35 -5.55
CA GLY A 84 0.66 7.69 -6.78
C GLY A 84 1.35 6.35 -6.54
N MET A 85 2.26 6.27 -5.56
CA MET A 85 2.92 5.03 -5.18
C MET A 85 1.92 3.99 -4.62
N VAL A 86 1.04 4.40 -3.71
CA VAL A 86 0.02 3.52 -3.12
C VAL A 86 -0.94 2.99 -4.18
N TRP A 87 -1.38 3.88 -5.07
CA TRP A 87 -2.24 3.55 -6.20
C TRP A 87 -1.55 2.60 -7.17
N TRP A 88 -0.28 2.86 -7.49
CA TRP A 88 0.50 2.00 -8.36
C TRP A 88 0.57 0.57 -7.83
N TRP A 89 0.84 0.38 -6.55
CA TRP A 89 0.87 -0.95 -5.94
C TRP A 89 -0.49 -1.63 -5.91
N TRP A 90 -1.56 -0.87 -5.65
CA TRP A 90 -2.93 -1.38 -5.75
C TRP A 90 -3.22 -1.87 -7.18
N TRP A 91 -2.83 -1.09 -8.18
CA TRP A 91 -2.99 -1.45 -9.59
C TRP A 91 -2.18 -2.70 -9.97
N GLN A 92 -0.94 -2.84 -9.47
CA GLN A 92 -0.16 -4.06 -9.69
C GLN A 92 -0.82 -5.30 -9.07
N ALA A 93 -1.31 -5.19 -7.83
CA ALA A 93 -2.01 -6.29 -7.16
C ALA A 93 -3.31 -6.66 -7.89
N TRP A 94 -4.07 -5.65 -8.35
CA TRP A 94 -5.24 -5.86 -9.19
C TRP A 94 -4.89 -6.64 -10.46
N ARG A 95 -3.87 -6.20 -11.21
CA ARG A 95 -3.41 -6.91 -12.41
C ARG A 95 -3.01 -8.36 -12.12
N LEU A 96 -2.35 -8.64 -11.00
CA LEU A 96 -1.99 -10.01 -10.62
C LEU A 96 -3.21 -10.90 -10.34
N CYS A 97 -4.32 -10.33 -9.85
CA CYS A 97 -5.56 -11.07 -9.63
C CYS A 97 -6.24 -11.51 -10.94
N TRP A 98 -6.07 -10.73 -12.00
CA TRP A 98 -6.79 -10.90 -13.26
C TRP A 98 -5.94 -11.48 -14.39
N LEU A 99 -4.65 -11.14 -14.44
CA LEU A 99 -3.71 -11.52 -15.50
C LEU A 99 -2.66 -12.53 -15.02
N GLY A 100 -2.60 -12.79 -13.71
CA GLY A 100 -1.66 -13.74 -13.12
C GLY A 100 -2.09 -15.21 -13.30
N PRO A 101 -1.21 -16.16 -12.97
CA PRO A 101 -1.51 -17.58 -13.04
C PRO A 101 -2.67 -17.98 -12.10
N ALA A 102 -3.58 -18.83 -12.59
CA ALA A 102 -4.78 -19.22 -11.88
C ALA A 102 -4.49 -19.88 -10.51
N GLN A 103 -3.37 -20.60 -10.39
CA GLN A 103 -2.94 -21.28 -9.17
C GLN A 103 -2.63 -20.29 -8.03
N ALA A 104 -2.16 -19.08 -8.34
CA ALA A 104 -1.80 -18.06 -7.36
C ALA A 104 -2.93 -17.04 -7.11
N ARG A 105 -4.09 -17.20 -7.75
CA ARG A 105 -5.18 -16.20 -7.74
C ARG A 105 -5.70 -15.93 -6.32
N GLY A 106 -5.87 -16.96 -5.50
CA GLY A 106 -6.32 -16.81 -4.11
C GLY A 106 -5.37 -15.96 -3.28
N LEU A 107 -4.05 -16.21 -3.39
CA LEU A 107 -3.02 -15.42 -2.73
C LEU A 107 -3.04 -13.96 -3.20
N ASN A 108 -3.15 -13.73 -4.52
CA ASN A 108 -3.18 -12.37 -5.08
C ASN A 108 -4.41 -11.58 -4.59
N ILE A 109 -5.58 -12.23 -4.51
CA ILE A 109 -6.80 -11.60 -3.95
C ILE A 109 -6.61 -11.27 -2.48
N ALA A 110 -6.01 -12.17 -1.70
CA ALA A 110 -5.70 -11.91 -0.29
C ALA A 110 -4.76 -10.71 -0.12
N LEU A 111 -3.71 -10.61 -0.93
CA LEU A 111 -2.76 -9.49 -0.92
C LEU A 111 -3.43 -8.15 -1.31
N LEU A 112 -4.25 -8.14 -2.36
CA LEU A 112 -5.02 -6.96 -2.76
C LEU A 112 -6.00 -6.52 -1.65
N SER A 113 -6.66 -7.48 -1.02
CA SER A 113 -7.62 -7.23 0.06
C SER A 113 -6.91 -6.69 1.30
N ALA A 114 -5.76 -7.26 1.66
CA ALA A 114 -4.91 -6.77 2.75
C ALA A 114 -4.43 -5.34 2.48
N HIS A 115 -3.93 -5.04 1.27
CA HIS A 115 -3.53 -3.68 0.89
C HIS A 115 -4.68 -2.68 0.99
N THR A 116 -5.87 -3.07 0.51
CA THR A 116 -7.07 -2.23 0.57
C THR A 116 -7.53 -2.01 2.01
N ALA A 117 -7.54 -3.05 2.85
CA ALA A 117 -7.88 -2.95 4.26
C ALA A 117 -6.90 -2.04 5.01
N MET A 118 -5.60 -2.18 4.78
CA MET A 118 -4.58 -1.32 5.39
C MET A 118 -4.72 0.13 4.95
N LEU A 119 -5.05 0.38 3.67
CA LEU A 119 -5.32 1.74 3.18
C LEU A 119 -6.54 2.36 3.88
N MET A 120 -7.66 1.62 3.98
CA MET A 120 -8.87 2.10 4.65
C MET A 120 -8.62 2.37 6.15
N LEU A 121 -7.93 1.47 6.84
CA LEU A 121 -7.54 1.65 8.24
C LEU A 121 -6.55 2.82 8.41
N SER A 122 -5.69 3.08 7.43
CA SER A 122 -4.73 4.18 7.47
C SER A 122 -5.38 5.55 7.42
N VAL A 123 -6.51 5.67 6.71
CA VAL A 123 -7.30 6.91 6.67
C VAL A 123 -8.01 7.16 8.01
N GLY A 124 -8.42 6.09 8.71
CA GLY A 124 -9.22 6.21 9.94
C GLY A 124 -8.45 6.20 11.27
N ILE A 125 -7.30 5.51 11.33
CA ILE A 125 -6.67 5.12 12.62
C ILE A 125 -5.13 5.17 12.59
N GLU A 126 -4.52 6.03 11.77
CA GLU A 126 -3.05 6.23 11.68
C GLU A 126 -2.22 4.98 11.34
N ALA A 127 -2.74 4.11 10.48
CA ALA A 127 -2.04 2.87 10.14
C ALA A 127 -0.88 3.02 9.12
N LEU A 128 -0.50 4.23 8.67
CA LEU A 128 0.56 4.41 7.66
C LEU A 128 1.93 3.87 8.13
N TYR A 129 2.20 3.88 9.44
CA TYR A 129 3.47 3.39 10.01
C TYR A 129 3.44 1.91 10.41
N GLN A 130 2.32 1.20 10.17
CA GLN A 130 2.27 -0.21 10.54
C GLN A 130 3.17 -1.04 9.63
N ARG A 131 4.12 -1.75 10.25
CA ARG A 131 5.07 -2.66 9.59
C ARG A 131 4.40 -3.68 8.67
N HIS A 132 3.17 -4.11 9.00
CA HIS A 132 2.37 -5.04 8.20
C HIS A 132 2.04 -4.51 6.80
N TRP A 133 1.92 -3.20 6.64
CA TRP A 133 1.59 -2.63 5.33
C TRP A 133 2.76 -2.76 4.37
N TRP A 134 3.95 -2.38 4.83
CA TRP A 134 5.19 -2.54 4.07
C TRP A 134 5.49 -3.99 3.72
N MET A 135 5.19 -4.92 4.63
CA MET A 135 5.30 -6.35 4.35
C MET A 135 4.34 -6.79 3.24
N THR A 136 3.09 -6.31 3.27
CA THR A 136 2.11 -6.58 2.21
C THR A 136 2.59 -6.07 0.85
N LEU A 137 3.13 -4.84 0.79
CA LEU A 137 3.70 -4.28 -0.44
C LEU A 137 4.88 -5.11 -0.96
N ALA A 138 5.77 -5.57 -0.07
CA ALA A 138 6.90 -6.42 -0.44
C ALA A 138 6.43 -7.76 -1.04
N LEU A 139 5.39 -8.38 -0.46
CA LEU A 139 4.81 -9.63 -0.98
C LEU A 139 4.16 -9.44 -2.36
N ILE A 140 3.46 -8.32 -2.57
CA ILE A 140 2.93 -7.95 -3.90
C ILE A 140 4.08 -7.79 -4.90
N GLY A 141 5.18 -7.13 -4.49
CA GLY A 141 6.39 -6.99 -5.30
C GLY A 141 7.03 -8.34 -5.68
N ALA A 142 7.13 -9.27 -4.73
CA ALA A 142 7.64 -10.61 -4.98
C ALA A 142 6.75 -11.39 -5.96
N ALA A 143 5.43 -11.38 -5.76
CA ALA A 143 4.47 -12.01 -6.67
C ALA A 143 4.57 -11.42 -8.08
N ARG A 144 4.71 -10.10 -8.19
CA ARG A 144 4.93 -9.41 -9.47
C ARG A 144 6.23 -9.84 -10.14
N ALA A 145 7.34 -9.90 -9.40
CA ALA A 145 8.63 -10.30 -9.95
C ALA A 145 8.59 -11.74 -10.49
N LEU A 146 7.94 -12.66 -9.77
CA LEU A 146 7.74 -14.04 -10.23
C LEU A 146 6.88 -14.11 -11.49
N TRP A 147 5.77 -13.36 -11.53
CA TRP A 147 4.90 -13.30 -12.72
C TRP A 147 5.63 -12.76 -13.96
N LEU A 148 6.42 -11.70 -13.81
CA LEU A 148 7.21 -11.15 -14.92
C LEU A 148 8.29 -12.11 -15.42
N ARG A 149 8.90 -12.91 -14.53
CA ARG A 149 9.88 -13.93 -14.92
C ARG A 149 9.23 -15.10 -15.66
N ALA A 150 8.04 -15.51 -15.25
CA ALA A 150 7.29 -16.57 -15.91
C ALA A 150 6.71 -16.15 -17.28
N THR A 151 6.61 -14.84 -17.52
CA THR A 151 6.11 -14.27 -18.77
C THR A 151 7.27 -13.59 -19.50
N PRO A 152 8.18 -14.35 -20.16
CA PRO A 152 9.27 -13.74 -20.91
C PRO A 152 8.68 -12.74 -21.93
N PRO A 153 9.32 -11.56 -22.12
CA PRO A 153 8.87 -10.65 -23.15
C PRO A 153 8.89 -11.41 -24.47
N THR A 154 7.79 -11.33 -25.23
CA THR A 154 7.72 -11.85 -26.59
C THR A 154 8.79 -11.11 -27.38
N ILE A 155 9.99 -11.67 -27.47
CA ILE A 155 10.99 -11.22 -28.43
C ILE A 155 10.30 -11.50 -29.76
N ALA A 156 9.86 -10.43 -30.43
CA ALA A 156 9.38 -10.53 -31.79
C ALA A 156 10.44 -11.31 -32.55
N GLU A 157 10.13 -12.56 -32.92
CA GLU A 157 10.99 -13.35 -33.77
C GLU A 157 11.24 -12.50 -35.00
N ARG A 158 12.43 -11.88 -35.09
CA ARG A 158 12.85 -11.28 -36.34
C ARG A 158 12.84 -12.45 -37.32
N PRO A 159 12.08 -12.40 -38.42
CA PRO A 159 12.15 -13.45 -39.42
C PRO A 159 13.60 -13.59 -39.80
N VAL A 160 14.19 -14.75 -39.52
CA VAL A 160 15.52 -15.10 -40.02
C VAL A 160 15.36 -15.08 -41.53
N SER A 161 15.78 -14.00 -42.17
CA SER A 161 15.92 -13.96 -43.61
C SER A 161 17.01 -14.97 -43.95
N ARG A 162 16.57 -16.20 -44.27
CA ARG A 162 17.39 -17.21 -44.93
C ARG A 162 17.74 -16.66 -46.31
N THR A 163 18.77 -15.84 -46.36
CA THR A 163 19.44 -15.45 -47.61
C THR A 163 20.81 -16.09 -47.59
N GLY A 164 20.94 -17.17 -48.37
CA GLY A 164 22.21 -17.67 -48.89
C GLY A 164 23.18 -18.29 -47.88
N GLY A 165 23.21 -19.62 -47.86
CA GLY A 165 24.42 -20.43 -47.70
C GLY A 165 25.35 -20.14 -46.53
N GLU A 166 25.18 -20.89 -45.43
CA GLU A 166 26.23 -21.66 -44.76
C GLU A 166 25.63 -22.38 -43.54
N LEU A 167 25.66 -23.71 -43.56
CA LEU A 167 25.26 -24.56 -42.44
C LEU A 167 26.38 -24.55 -41.39
N HIS A 168 26.47 -23.49 -40.58
CA HIS A 168 27.18 -23.57 -39.30
C HIS A 168 26.20 -23.94 -38.19
N ALA A 169 26.36 -25.15 -37.68
CA ALA A 169 25.66 -25.71 -36.55
C ALA A 169 25.77 -24.77 -35.34
N TRP A 170 24.67 -24.09 -35.02
CA TRP A 170 24.53 -23.37 -33.76
C TRP A 170 23.68 -24.19 -32.80
N GLN A 171 24.28 -24.37 -31.63
CA GLN A 171 23.88 -25.25 -30.55
C GLN A 171 22.44 -24.99 -30.10
N THR A 172 21.71 -26.08 -29.91
CA THR A 172 20.46 -26.12 -29.16
C THR A 172 20.71 -25.63 -27.73
N VAL A 173 20.42 -24.36 -27.46
CA VAL A 173 20.30 -23.86 -26.09
C VAL A 173 19.05 -24.50 -25.50
N ASN A 174 19.26 -25.64 -24.86
CA ASN A 174 18.26 -26.38 -24.11
C ASN A 174 18.00 -25.65 -22.78
N THR A 175 17.07 -24.69 -22.76
CA THR A 175 16.53 -24.14 -21.51
C THR A 175 15.27 -24.90 -21.13
N SER A 176 15.45 -26.13 -20.64
CA SER A 176 14.44 -26.82 -19.86
C SER A 176 14.35 -26.18 -18.47
N TYR A 177 13.40 -25.28 -18.25
CA TYR A 177 13.01 -24.89 -16.90
C TYR A 177 11.97 -25.89 -16.37
N ARG A 178 12.45 -26.89 -15.62
CA ARG A 178 11.66 -27.64 -14.62
C ARG A 178 12.18 -27.26 -13.24
N GLY A 179 11.27 -26.91 -12.36
CA GLY A 179 11.51 -26.57 -10.96
C GLY A 179 10.34 -25.76 -10.43
#